data_AF-A0A453H2W3-F1
#
_entry.id   AF-A0A453H2W3-F1
#
_cell.length_a   1.000
_cell.length_b   1.000
_cell.length_c   1.000
_cell.angle_alpha   90.00
_cell.angle_beta   90.00
_cell.angle_gamma   90.00
#
_symmetry.space_group_name_H-M   'P 1'
#
loop_
_entity.id
_entity.type
_entity.pdbx_description
1 polymer ?
#
loop_
_entity_poly.entity_id
_entity_poly.type
_entity_poly.pdbx_seq_one_letter_code
_entity_poly.pdbx_strand_id
1 'polypeptide(L)'
;MTSSASSSPSRKVLSKIACLRLQKELGEWQASPPGGFTYKVSDNLQRWVIEVSGAEGTLYAGETYRLQVDFPEQYPMEAPQVRERDPLFFLLPLARTLRVELALFWTALMDVLVQVIFMHPAPMHPHIYSNGHICLDILYDSWSPAMTVSSVCISILSMLSSSPAKERPSDNDRYVRNCRNGRSPKETRWWFHDDKV
;
A
#
# COMPACT_ATOMS: atom_id res chain seq x y z
N MET A 1 39.14 2.44 -7.14
CA MET A 1 38.06 1.57 -6.65
C MET A 1 37.25 2.39 -5.65
N THR A 2 36.23 3.10 -6.11
CA THR A 2 35.38 3.95 -5.27
C THR A 2 34.14 3.17 -4.87
N SER A 3 34.08 2.77 -3.60
CA SER A 3 32.95 2.12 -2.96
C SER A 3 31.78 3.10 -2.86
N SER A 4 30.71 2.85 -3.62
CA SER A 4 29.44 3.57 -3.49
C SER A 4 28.71 3.08 -2.24
N ALA A 5 28.74 3.91 -1.18
CA ALA A 5 27.92 3.72 0.00
C ALA A 5 26.43 3.86 -0.40
N SER A 6 25.72 2.74 -0.41
CA SER A 6 24.26 2.73 -0.48
C SER A 6 23.72 3.40 0.79
N SER A 7 23.15 4.59 0.66
CA SER A 7 22.42 5.26 1.74
C SER A 7 21.17 4.44 2.09
N SER A 8 21.32 3.52 3.05
CA SER A 8 20.18 2.87 3.69
C SER A 8 19.35 3.98 4.33
N PRO A 9 18.04 4.11 4.04
CA PRO A 9 17.20 5.07 4.75
C PRO A 9 17.31 4.77 6.25
N SER A 10 17.53 5.82 7.04
CA SER A 10 17.58 5.76 8.50
C SER A 10 16.43 4.90 9.01
N ARG A 11 16.75 3.89 9.83
CA ARG A 11 15.79 2.94 10.37
C ARG A 11 14.82 3.73 11.28
N LYS A 12 13.73 4.18 10.68
CA LYS A 12 12.59 4.85 11.32
C LYS A 12 12.16 4.03 12.54
N VAL A 13 11.84 4.62 13.70
CA VAL A 13 11.54 3.85 14.92
C VAL A 13 10.03 3.80 15.11
N LEU A 14 9.44 2.60 15.19
CA LEU A 14 8.01 2.44 15.44
C LEU A 14 7.62 3.09 16.78
N SER A 15 6.49 3.80 16.81
CA SER A 15 5.92 4.27 18.06
C SER A 15 5.50 3.11 18.96
N LYS A 16 5.40 3.35 20.27
CA LYS A 16 4.94 2.32 21.24
C LYS A 16 3.54 1.79 20.87
N ILE A 17 2.65 2.67 20.40
CA ILE A 17 1.29 2.32 19.97
C ILE A 17 1.35 1.41 18.73
N ALA A 18 2.15 1.79 17.73
CA ALA A 18 2.36 0.97 16.53
C ALA A 18 2.90 -0.42 16.86
N CYS A 19 3.91 -0.49 17.74
CA CYS A 19 4.51 -1.75 18.15
C CYS A 19 3.49 -2.68 18.83
N LEU A 20 2.71 -2.16 19.79
CA LEU A 20 1.68 -2.93 20.49
C LEU A 20 0.59 -3.42 19.54
N ARG A 21 0.14 -2.56 18.62
CA ARG A 21 -0.85 -2.91 17.61
C ARG A 21 -0.35 -4.03 16.69
N LEU A 22 0.86 -3.89 16.14
CA LEU A 22 1.46 -4.85 15.22
C LEU A 22 1.74 -6.19 15.89
N GLN A 23 2.18 -6.18 17.15
CA GLN A 23 2.36 -7.41 17.92
C GLN A 23 1.03 -8.15 18.13
N LYS A 24 -0.05 -7.41 18.43
CA LYS A 24 -1.37 -8.00 18.57
C LYS A 24 -1.85 -8.60 17.25
N GLU A 25 -1.75 -7.87 16.14
CA GLU A 25 -2.12 -8.38 14.82
C GLU A 25 -1.27 -9.58 14.40
N LEU A 26 0.03 -9.57 14.70
CA LEU A 26 0.91 -10.70 14.43
C LEU A 26 0.49 -11.94 15.24
N GLY A 27 0.13 -11.76 16.50
CA GLY A 27 -0.39 -12.82 17.36
C GLY A 27 -1.70 -13.41 16.85
N GLU A 28 -2.65 -12.56 16.45
CA GLU A 28 -3.93 -12.98 15.85
C GLU A 28 -3.70 -13.71 14.52
N TRP A 29 -2.80 -13.20 13.68
CA TRP A 29 -2.44 -13.82 12.40
C TRP A 29 -1.77 -15.18 12.59
N GLN A 30 -0.83 -15.31 13.54
CA GLN A 30 -0.17 -16.59 13.83
C GLN A 30 -1.13 -17.60 14.45
N ALA A 31 -2.08 -17.16 15.25
CA ALA A 31 -3.10 -18.02 15.85
C ALA A 31 -4.11 -18.54 14.80
N SER A 32 -4.49 -17.69 13.84
CA SER A 32 -5.47 -18.04 12.80
C SER A 32 -5.14 -17.32 11.48
N PRO A 33 -4.21 -17.85 10.68
CA PRO A 33 -3.90 -17.25 9.39
C PRO A 33 -5.11 -17.37 8.44
N PRO A 34 -5.44 -16.32 7.67
CA PRO A 34 -6.48 -16.40 6.67
C PRO A 34 -6.15 -17.48 5.62
N GLY A 35 -7.17 -18.18 5.13
CA GLY A 35 -7.01 -19.25 4.14
C GLY A 35 -6.35 -18.74 2.85
N GLY A 36 -5.40 -19.50 2.30
CA GLY A 36 -4.66 -19.13 1.09
C GLY A 36 -3.37 -18.32 1.34
N PHE A 37 -3.01 -18.05 2.60
CA PHE A 37 -1.78 -17.33 2.94
C PHE A 37 -0.78 -18.21 3.69
N THR A 38 0.43 -18.34 3.13
CA THR A 38 1.54 -19.12 3.72
C THR A 38 2.58 -18.15 4.29
N TYR A 39 3.22 -18.46 5.41
CA TYR A 39 3.97 -17.46 6.17
C TYR A 39 5.50 -17.59 6.09
N LYS A 40 6.16 -16.43 5.88
CA LYS A 40 7.46 -16.05 6.42
C LYS A 40 7.48 -14.51 6.67
N VAL A 41 6.98 -13.97 7.80
CA VAL A 41 7.37 -12.58 8.13
C VAL A 41 8.85 -12.57 8.46
N SER A 42 9.52 -11.62 7.81
CA SER A 42 10.91 -11.28 8.10
C SER A 42 11.01 -10.74 9.53
N ASP A 43 12.20 -10.87 10.09
CA ASP A 43 12.72 -10.38 11.36
C ASP A 43 12.49 -8.89 11.75
N ASN A 44 11.63 -8.14 11.05
CA ASN A 44 11.33 -6.75 11.34
C ASN A 44 9.82 -6.46 11.43
N LEU A 45 9.36 -5.98 12.60
CA LEU A 45 7.96 -5.56 12.82
C LEU A 45 7.48 -4.49 11.82
N GLN A 46 8.40 -3.79 11.15
CA GLN A 46 8.12 -2.71 10.20
C GLN A 46 7.78 -3.16 8.79
N ARG A 47 8.15 -4.38 8.40
CA ARG A 47 7.93 -4.89 7.06
C ARG A 47 7.50 -6.34 7.13
N TRP A 48 6.29 -6.62 6.71
CA TRP A 48 5.82 -7.99 6.58
C TRP A 48 5.91 -8.42 5.13
N VAL A 49 6.30 -9.68 4.93
CA VAL A 49 6.25 -10.33 3.63
C VAL A 49 5.35 -11.54 3.78
N ILE A 50 4.26 -11.53 3.02
CA ILE A 50 3.16 -12.48 3.11
C ILE A 50 3.12 -13.24 1.79
N GLU A 51 3.10 -14.57 1.83
CA GLU A 51 2.93 -15.38 0.63
C GLU A 51 1.44 -15.60 0.39
N VAL A 52 0.99 -15.30 -0.83
CA VAL A 52 -0.41 -15.37 -1.27
C VAL A 52 -0.52 -16.44 -2.33
N SER A 53 -1.33 -17.47 -2.08
CA SER A 53 -1.65 -18.50 -3.07
C SER A 53 -2.97 -18.16 -3.74
N GLY A 54 -3.02 -18.23 -5.07
CA GLY A 54 -4.28 -18.03 -5.79
C GLY A 54 -5.30 -19.12 -5.47
N ALA A 55 -6.55 -18.71 -5.27
CA ALA A 55 -7.62 -19.63 -4.90
C ALA A 55 -7.93 -20.62 -6.04
N GLU A 56 -8.33 -21.84 -5.68
CA GLU A 56 -8.74 -22.85 -6.65
C GLU A 56 -9.95 -22.37 -7.47
N GLY A 57 -10.00 -22.76 -8.75
CA GLY A 57 -11.06 -22.34 -9.67
C GLY A 57 -10.94 -20.90 -10.18
N THR A 58 -9.91 -20.15 -9.78
CA THR A 58 -9.61 -18.81 -10.30
C THR A 58 -8.52 -18.86 -11.37
N LEU A 59 -8.34 -17.74 -12.10
CA LEU A 59 -7.24 -17.60 -13.05
C LEU A 59 -5.85 -17.76 -12.41
N TYR A 60 -5.74 -17.52 -11.11
CA TYR A 60 -4.49 -17.54 -10.35
C TYR A 60 -4.27 -18.89 -9.61
N ALA A 61 -5.14 -19.87 -9.82
CA ALA A 61 -5.02 -21.18 -9.17
C ALA A 61 -3.64 -21.82 -9.43
N GLY A 62 -2.97 -22.25 -8.38
CA GLY A 62 -1.64 -22.86 -8.44
C GLY A 62 -0.48 -21.86 -8.58
N GLU A 63 -0.75 -20.55 -8.65
CA GLU A 63 0.26 -19.50 -8.62
C GLU A 63 0.45 -18.97 -7.20
N THR A 64 1.70 -18.62 -6.87
CA THR A 64 2.07 -18.06 -5.58
C THR A 64 2.76 -16.72 -5.78
N TYR A 65 2.27 -15.71 -5.05
CA TYR A 65 2.77 -14.34 -5.09
C TYR A 65 3.24 -13.90 -3.70
N ARG A 66 4.07 -12.86 -3.65
CA ARG A 66 4.54 -12.28 -2.38
C ARG A 66 4.03 -10.86 -2.25
N LEU A 67 3.33 -10.60 -1.16
CA LEU A 67 2.81 -9.29 -0.77
C LEU A 67 3.72 -8.68 0.29
N GLN A 68 4.25 -7.50 0.04
CA GLN A 68 5.02 -6.73 1.02
C GLN A 68 4.11 -5.66 1.64
N VAL A 69 4.10 -5.61 2.97
CA VAL A 69 3.38 -4.62 3.77
C VAL A 69 4.40 -3.84 4.59
N ASP A 70 4.54 -2.55 4.32
CA ASP A 70 5.42 -1.64 5.05
C ASP A 70 4.60 -0.77 5.99
N PHE A 71 4.93 -0.82 7.28
CA PHE A 71 4.22 -0.09 8.33
C PHE A 71 4.89 1.26 8.63
N PRO A 72 4.11 2.35 8.71
CA PRO A 72 4.58 3.66 9.13
C PRO A 72 4.84 3.71 10.64
N GLU A 73 5.62 4.68 11.10
CA GLU A 73 5.97 4.83 12.52
C GLU A 73 4.73 5.06 13.42
N GLN A 74 3.72 5.71 12.86
CA GLN A 74 2.46 6.09 13.50
C GLN A 74 1.31 5.14 13.17
N TYR A 75 1.57 3.92 12.65
CA TYR A 75 0.52 2.91 12.50
C TYR A 75 -0.25 2.69 13.81
N PRO A 76 -1.58 2.48 13.84
CA PRO A 76 -2.52 2.38 12.73
C PRO A 76 -3.28 3.69 12.45
N MET A 77 -2.71 4.86 12.77
CA MET A 77 -3.44 6.13 12.69
C MET A 77 -4.01 6.36 11.28
N GLU A 78 -5.21 6.97 11.21
CA GLU A 78 -5.79 7.40 9.93
C GLU A 78 -4.80 8.30 9.20
N ALA A 79 -4.78 8.22 7.86
CA ALA A 79 -4.39 9.41 7.10
C ALA A 79 -5.24 10.54 7.67
N PRO A 80 -4.67 11.69 8.07
CA PRO A 80 -5.48 12.81 8.49
C PRO A 80 -6.45 13.07 7.36
N GLN A 81 -7.72 12.70 7.55
CA GLN A 81 -8.76 13.03 6.61
C GLN A 81 -8.59 14.53 6.45
N VAL A 82 -8.28 14.97 5.23
CA VAL A 82 -8.40 16.38 4.90
C VAL A 82 -9.88 16.64 5.08
N ARG A 83 -10.28 16.99 6.31
CA ARG A 83 -11.59 17.53 6.58
C ARG A 83 -11.58 18.76 5.70
N GLU A 84 -12.29 18.69 4.57
CA GLU A 84 -12.53 19.81 3.65
C GLU A 84 -13.23 21.01 4.34
N ARG A 85 -13.37 20.98 5.66
CA ARG A 85 -13.80 22.05 6.54
C ARG A 85 -12.67 22.61 7.42
N ASP A 86 -11.41 22.54 6.99
CA ASP A 86 -10.40 23.44 7.55
C ASP A 86 -10.53 24.80 6.85
N PRO A 87 -10.92 25.89 7.54
CA PRO A 87 -11.10 27.20 6.93
C PRO A 87 -9.84 27.73 6.24
N LEU A 88 -8.67 27.15 6.55
CA LEU A 88 -7.40 27.47 5.90
C LEU A 88 -7.31 27.00 4.44
N PHE A 89 -8.15 26.06 3.98
CA PHE A 89 -8.12 25.58 2.60
C PHE A 89 -8.82 26.54 1.62
N PHE A 90 -9.90 27.21 2.04
CA PHE A 90 -10.66 28.14 1.20
C PHE A 90 -10.13 29.57 1.21
N LEU A 91 -9.27 29.92 2.17
CA LEU A 91 -8.72 31.28 2.32
C LEU A 91 -7.38 31.50 1.63
N LEU A 92 -6.83 30.53 0.89
CA LEU A 92 -5.58 30.73 0.16
C LEU A 92 -5.83 31.47 -1.15
N PRO A 93 -5.56 32.79 -1.24
CA PRO A 93 -5.73 33.54 -2.46
C PRO A 93 -4.48 33.30 -3.31
N LEU A 94 -4.61 32.56 -4.41
CA LEU A 94 -3.78 32.61 -5.62
C LEU A 94 -2.25 32.78 -5.50
N ALA A 95 -1.61 32.42 -4.39
CA ALA A 95 -0.16 32.55 -4.24
C ALA A 95 0.49 31.24 -4.69
N ARG A 96 1.22 31.32 -5.82
CA ARG A 96 1.99 30.22 -6.42
C ARG A 96 3.01 29.57 -5.46
N THR A 97 3.25 30.16 -4.30
CA THR A 97 4.15 29.69 -3.23
C THR A 97 3.58 28.54 -2.38
N LEU A 98 2.25 28.40 -2.26
CA LEU A 98 1.63 27.38 -1.42
C LEU A 98 1.60 25.96 -2.01
N ARG A 99 1.94 25.80 -3.29
CA ARG A 99 1.98 24.48 -3.93
C ARG A 99 3.06 23.57 -3.31
N VAL A 100 4.16 24.15 -2.82
CA VAL A 100 5.24 23.36 -2.23
C VAL A 100 4.88 22.91 -0.82
N GLU A 101 4.31 23.77 0.02
CA GLU A 101 3.88 23.38 1.37
C GLU A 101 2.68 22.45 1.37
N LEU A 102 1.68 22.65 0.49
CA LEU A 102 0.59 21.69 0.32
C LEU A 102 1.10 20.35 -0.23
N ALA A 103 2.09 20.34 -1.14
CA ALA A 103 2.71 19.11 -1.61
C ALA A 103 3.54 18.42 -0.52
N LEU A 104 4.27 19.16 0.32
CA LEU A 104 5.01 18.62 1.45
C LEU A 104 4.09 18.12 2.56
N PHE A 105 2.99 18.83 2.82
CA PHE A 105 1.94 18.39 3.73
C PHE A 105 1.27 17.12 3.21
N TRP A 106 0.92 17.07 1.92
CA TRP A 106 0.39 15.87 1.28
C TRP A 106 1.39 14.70 1.30
N THR A 107 2.68 14.96 1.04
CA THR A 107 3.73 13.95 1.12
C THR A 107 3.87 13.41 2.55
N ALA A 108 3.85 14.31 3.55
CA ALA A 108 3.89 13.95 4.97
C ALA A 108 2.64 13.18 5.43
N LEU A 109 1.45 13.50 4.87
CA LEU A 109 0.21 12.76 5.11
C LEU A 109 0.30 11.33 4.56
N MET A 110 0.85 11.17 3.37
CA MET A 110 0.94 9.85 2.74
C MET A 110 2.02 8.96 3.34
N ASP A 111 3.03 9.54 4.02
CA ASP A 111 3.97 8.81 4.86
C ASP A 111 3.31 8.11 6.08
N VAL A 112 2.09 8.51 6.46
CA VAL A 112 1.34 7.93 7.62
C VAL A 112 0.53 6.69 7.25
N LEU A 113 0.34 6.39 5.96
CA LEU A 113 -0.43 5.23 5.52
C LEU A 113 0.39 3.94 5.48
N VAL A 114 -0.27 2.79 5.56
CA VAL A 114 0.38 1.51 5.25
C VAL A 114 0.66 1.44 3.76
N GLN A 115 1.84 0.94 3.38
CA GLN A 115 2.15 0.66 1.98
C GLN A 115 2.04 -0.83 1.71
N VAL A 116 1.21 -1.22 0.75
CA VAL A 116 1.04 -2.62 0.34
C VAL A 116 1.37 -2.75 -1.15
N ILE A 117 2.32 -3.63 -1.49
CA ILE A 117 2.76 -3.89 -2.87
C ILE A 117 2.99 -5.37 -3.11
N PHE A 118 2.76 -5.84 -4.33
CA PHE A 118 3.26 -7.14 -4.77
C PHE A 118 4.76 -7.06 -5.07
N MET A 119 5.52 -8.01 -4.54
CA MET A 119 6.89 -8.24 -4.97
C MET A 119 6.90 -8.87 -6.36
N HIS A 120 8.02 -8.73 -7.07
CA HIS A 120 8.15 -9.29 -8.40
C HIS A 120 8.34 -10.82 -8.35
N PRO A 121 7.73 -11.58 -9.30
CA PRO A 121 6.81 -11.10 -10.33
C PRO A 121 5.41 -10.79 -9.77
N ALA A 122 4.89 -9.59 -10.08
CA ALA A 122 3.55 -9.20 -9.68
C ALA A 122 2.49 -9.84 -10.59
N PRO A 123 1.34 -10.30 -10.04
CA PRO A 123 0.25 -10.88 -10.83
C PRO A 123 -0.23 -9.93 -11.92
N MET A 124 -0.58 -10.48 -13.08
CA MET A 124 -1.26 -9.72 -14.14
C MET A 124 -2.73 -9.59 -13.76
N HIS A 125 -3.14 -8.39 -13.36
CA HIS A 125 -4.50 -8.09 -12.94
C HIS A 125 -4.87 -6.65 -13.31
N PRO A 126 -6.12 -6.34 -13.68
CA PRO A 126 -6.56 -4.99 -14.07
C PRO A 126 -6.27 -3.88 -13.05
N HIS A 127 -6.12 -4.25 -11.78
CA HIS A 127 -5.80 -3.34 -10.67
C HIS A 127 -4.35 -3.46 -10.16
N ILE A 128 -3.48 -4.21 -10.83
CA ILE A 128 -2.10 -4.46 -10.38
C ILE A 128 -1.09 -4.07 -11.47
N TYR A 129 -0.30 -3.06 -11.14
CA TYR A 129 0.75 -2.53 -12.00
C TYR A 129 1.96 -3.46 -12.04
N SER A 130 2.74 -3.36 -13.12
CA SER A 130 3.93 -4.19 -13.34
C SER A 130 5.04 -3.95 -12.32
N ASN A 131 5.06 -2.80 -11.67
CA ASN A 131 5.93 -2.51 -10.51
C ASN A 131 5.39 -3.05 -9.17
N GLY A 132 4.25 -3.73 -9.18
CA GLY A 132 3.62 -4.32 -8.00
C GLY A 132 2.66 -3.41 -7.23
N HIS A 133 2.44 -2.18 -7.69
CA HIS A 133 1.49 -1.29 -7.05
C HIS A 133 0.05 -1.78 -7.26
N ILE A 134 -0.80 -1.59 -6.26
CA ILE A 134 -2.18 -2.08 -6.24
C ILE A 134 -3.11 -0.88 -6.21
N CYS A 135 -4.03 -0.78 -7.16
CA CYS A 135 -5.08 0.23 -7.16
C CYS A 135 -6.33 -0.34 -6.48
N LEU A 136 -6.40 -0.21 -5.15
CA LEU A 136 -7.52 -0.68 -4.35
C LEU A 136 -7.86 0.38 -3.30
N ASP A 137 -9.10 0.85 -3.29
CA ASP A 137 -9.53 2.01 -2.48
C ASP A 137 -9.30 1.86 -0.97
N ILE A 138 -9.41 0.62 -0.45
CA ILE A 138 -9.11 0.34 0.97
C ILE A 138 -7.65 0.60 1.37
N LEU A 139 -6.72 0.72 0.41
CA LEU A 139 -5.32 1.08 0.64
C LEU A 139 -5.09 2.60 0.62
N TYR A 140 -6.12 3.38 0.27
CA TYR A 140 -6.08 4.83 0.09
C TYR A 140 -7.21 5.49 0.89
N ASP A 141 -8.28 5.93 0.21
CA ASP A 141 -9.29 6.82 0.78
C ASP A 141 -10.25 6.09 1.73
N SER A 142 -10.43 4.78 1.54
CA SER A 142 -11.26 3.93 2.41
C SER A 142 -10.47 3.22 3.52
N TRP A 143 -9.20 3.57 3.75
CA TRP A 143 -8.43 3.01 4.86
C TRP A 143 -8.97 3.47 6.22
N SER A 144 -9.09 2.53 7.18
CA SER A 144 -9.46 2.83 8.57
C SER A 144 -8.51 2.14 9.56
N PRO A 145 -8.22 2.71 10.75
CA PRO A 145 -7.43 2.07 11.81
C PRO A 145 -8.07 0.80 12.32
N ALA A 146 -9.38 0.64 12.12
CA ALA A 146 -10.09 -0.59 12.47
C ALA A 146 -9.72 -1.77 11.56
N MET A 147 -9.16 -1.50 10.37
CA MET A 147 -8.71 -2.54 9.45
C MET A 147 -7.42 -3.20 9.95
N THR A 148 -7.34 -4.51 9.76
CA THR A 148 -6.16 -5.32 10.06
C THR A 148 -5.48 -5.76 8.77
N VAL A 149 -4.21 -6.14 8.85
CA VAL A 149 -3.48 -6.74 7.73
C VAL A 149 -4.24 -7.95 7.18
N SER A 150 -4.90 -8.73 8.05
CA SER A 150 -5.73 -9.88 7.66
C SER A 150 -6.88 -9.47 6.76
N SER A 151 -7.63 -8.43 7.15
CA SER A 151 -8.74 -7.92 6.35
C SER A 151 -8.28 -7.41 4.98
N VAL A 152 -7.13 -6.73 4.93
CA VAL A 152 -6.54 -6.21 3.69
C VAL A 152 -6.14 -7.36 2.76
N CYS A 153 -5.50 -8.38 3.30
CA CYS A 153 -5.08 -9.55 2.54
C CYS A 153 -6.28 -10.28 1.96
N ILE A 154 -7.35 -10.48 2.75
CA ILE A 154 -8.59 -11.09 2.28
C ILE A 154 -9.20 -10.26 1.13
N SER A 155 -9.25 -8.94 1.25
CA SER A 155 -9.72 -8.07 0.17
C SER A 155 -8.90 -8.21 -1.11
N ILE A 156 -7.57 -8.30 -1.01
CA ILE A 156 -6.68 -8.51 -2.16
C ILE A 156 -6.91 -9.89 -2.79
N LEU A 157 -7.06 -10.94 -1.99
CA LEU A 157 -7.35 -12.28 -2.51
C LEU A 157 -8.73 -12.34 -3.18
N SER A 158 -9.73 -11.67 -2.61
CA SER A 158 -11.06 -11.54 -3.21
C SER A 158 -10.98 -10.83 -4.56
N MET A 159 -10.24 -9.71 -4.62
CA MET A 159 -10.01 -8.96 -5.86
C MET A 159 -9.36 -9.84 -6.94
N LEU A 160 -8.30 -10.59 -6.61
CA LEU A 160 -7.67 -11.55 -7.53
C LEU A 160 -8.67 -12.63 -7.97
N SER A 161 -9.46 -13.16 -7.04
CA SER A 161 -10.39 -14.26 -7.33
C SER A 161 -11.53 -13.84 -8.25
N SER A 162 -11.98 -12.57 -8.18
CA SER A 162 -13.05 -12.03 -9.02
C SER A 162 -12.62 -11.60 -10.42
N SER A 163 -11.34 -11.73 -10.76
CA SER A 163 -10.81 -11.19 -12.01
C SER A 163 -11.33 -11.95 -13.24
N PRO A 164 -11.87 -11.25 -14.27
CA PRO A 164 -12.35 -11.90 -15.49
C PRO A 164 -11.23 -12.29 -16.46
N ALA A 165 -10.06 -11.63 -16.39
CA ALA A 165 -8.93 -11.86 -17.30
C ALA A 165 -7.58 -11.47 -16.68
N LYS A 166 -6.50 -12.15 -17.11
CA LYS A 166 -5.11 -11.80 -16.74
C LYS A 166 -4.57 -10.68 -17.63
N GLU A 167 -4.99 -9.46 -17.36
CA GLU A 167 -4.52 -8.27 -18.07
C GLU A 167 -3.93 -7.22 -17.12
N ARG A 168 -3.22 -6.24 -17.66
CA ARG A 168 -2.68 -5.11 -16.88
C ARG A 168 -3.64 -3.92 -16.95
N PRO A 169 -3.57 -2.97 -16.00
CA PRO A 169 -4.25 -1.69 -16.14
C PRO A 169 -3.86 -1.04 -17.47
N SER A 170 -4.81 -0.41 -18.16
CA SER A 170 -4.60 0.22 -19.47
C SER A 170 -3.54 1.32 -19.44
N ASP A 171 -3.32 1.94 -18.27
CA ASP A 171 -2.32 2.98 -18.07
C ASP A 171 -1.02 2.50 -17.42
N ASN A 172 -0.79 1.18 -17.36
CA ASN A 172 0.37 0.56 -16.72
C ASN A 172 1.71 1.22 -17.08
N ASP A 173 2.00 1.31 -18.38
CA ASP A 173 3.29 1.80 -18.85
C ASP A 173 3.51 3.28 -18.52
N ARG A 174 2.42 4.07 -18.58
CA ARG A 174 2.43 5.49 -18.23
C ARG A 174 2.69 5.66 -16.73
N TYR A 175 1.97 4.91 -15.91
CA TYR A 175 2.08 4.96 -14.45
C TYR A 175 3.48 4.55 -13.98
N VAL A 176 3.98 3.41 -14.45
CA VAL A 176 5.29 2.87 -14.05
C VAL A 176 6.43 3.78 -14.50
N ARG A 177 6.32 4.38 -15.69
CA ARG A 177 7.29 5.37 -16.17
C ARG A 177 7.32 6.62 -15.29
N ASN A 178 6.18 7.06 -14.77
CA ASN A 178 6.10 8.21 -13.86
C ASN A 178 6.62 7.88 -12.45
N CYS A 179 6.63 6.61 -12.05
CA CYS A 179 7.19 6.14 -10.78
C CYS A 179 8.72 5.94 -10.81
N ARG A 180 9.37 6.08 -11.97
CA ARG A 180 10.77 5.70 -12.23
C ARG A 180 11.82 6.43 -11.37
N ASN A 181 11.43 7.46 -10.63
CA ASN A 181 12.29 8.17 -9.66
C ASN A 181 12.24 7.59 -8.24
N GLY A 182 11.79 6.33 -8.06
CA GLY A 182 11.72 5.70 -6.72
C GLY A 182 10.59 6.24 -5.84
N ARG A 183 9.59 6.86 -6.47
CA ARG A 183 8.41 7.37 -5.78
C ARG A 183 7.58 6.21 -5.27
N SER A 184 7.29 6.21 -3.98
CA SER A 184 6.35 5.27 -3.36
C SER A 184 5.00 5.35 -4.13
N PRO A 185 4.21 4.26 -4.24
CA PRO A 185 2.84 4.29 -4.79
C PRO A 185 1.99 5.44 -4.22
N LYS A 186 2.32 5.86 -3.00
CA LYS A 186 1.77 6.99 -2.26
C LYS A 186 1.97 8.34 -2.96
N GLU A 187 3.06 8.59 -3.66
CA GLU A 187 3.33 9.90 -4.26
C GLU A 187 2.67 10.09 -5.65
N THR A 188 1.86 9.12 -6.09
CA THR A 188 1.25 9.15 -7.42
C THR A 188 -0.20 9.58 -7.34
N ARG A 189 -0.58 10.64 -8.07
CA ARG A 189 -1.97 11.08 -8.20
C ARG A 189 -2.73 10.04 -9.04
N TRP A 190 -3.55 9.23 -8.37
CA TRP A 190 -4.34 8.16 -8.98
C TRP A 190 -5.46 8.72 -9.84
N TRP A 191 -5.69 8.09 -10.99
CA TRP A 191 -6.89 8.26 -11.79
C TRP A 191 -7.69 6.98 -11.63
N PHE A 192 -8.67 7.01 -10.72
CA PHE A 192 -9.58 5.89 -10.52
C PHE A 192 -10.48 5.77 -11.76
N HIS A 193 -10.46 4.60 -12.39
CA HIS A 193 -11.34 4.27 -13.50
C HIS A 193 -12.45 3.35 -13.00
N ASP A 194 -13.25 3.82 -12.04
CA ASP A 194 -14.41 3.06 -11.56
C ASP A 194 -15.58 3.96 -11.17
N ASP A 195 -15.99 4.82 -12.10
CA ASP A 195 -17.32 5.42 -12.09
C ASP A 195 -18.24 4.52 -12.93
N LYS A 196 -18.75 3.43 -12.33
CA LYS A 196 -20.09 2.86 -12.55
C LYS A 196 -20.21 1.47 -11.92
N VAL A 197 -20.75 1.47 -10.71
CA VAL A 197 -21.86 0.56 -10.35
C VAL A 197 -23.14 1.38 -10.27
#